data_AF-A0A2W5ETN5-F1
#
_entry.id   AF-A0A2W5ETN5-F1
#
_cell.length_a   1.000
_cell.length_b   1.000
_cell.length_c   1.000
_cell.angle_alpha   90.00
_cell.angle_beta   90.00
_cell.angle_gamma   90.00
#
_symmetry.space_group_name_H-M   'P 1'
#
loop_
_entity.id
_entity.type
_entity.pdbx_description
1 polymer ?
#
loop_
_entity_poly.entity_id
_entity_poly.type
_entity_poly.pdbx_seq_one_letter_code
_entity_poly.pdbx_strand_id
1 'polypeptide(L)'
;LPEGAAVSAAADRFDAIWNEMRGWGEVLMIVQTGDIVFEVPGHLPEGTESHGWFNIHGDSPIGGHIKKDNCAGITFVDRGFHGRRSCSVWFMNAAGGAMFKIFVRRDENKELLAGQLAKFEALRDGFRG
;
A
#
# COMPACT_ATOMS: atom_id res chain seq x y z
N LEU A 1 0.65 -7.74 16.45
CA LEU A 1 1.31 -8.55 15.39
C LEU A 1 2.63 -9.04 15.96
N PRO A 2 3.19 -10.18 15.51
CA PRO A 2 4.55 -10.56 15.90
C PRO A 2 5.55 -9.43 15.61
N GLU A 3 6.65 -9.39 16.35
CA GLU A 3 7.73 -8.42 16.11
C GLU A 3 8.22 -8.50 14.66
N GLY A 4 8.41 -7.34 14.02
CA GLY A 4 8.83 -7.25 12.61
C GLY A 4 7.75 -7.52 11.56
N ALA A 5 6.55 -7.99 11.96
CA ALA A 5 5.41 -8.20 11.07
C ALA A 5 4.66 -6.89 10.72
N ALA A 6 4.92 -5.82 11.48
CA ALA A 6 4.49 -4.46 11.16
C ALA A 6 5.68 -3.52 11.35
N VAL A 7 6.06 -2.83 10.29
CA VAL A 7 7.09 -1.78 10.29
C VAL A 7 6.42 -0.50 9.82
N SER A 8 6.58 0.60 10.55
CA SER A 8 5.86 1.85 10.23
C SER A 8 6.80 2.96 9.83
N ALA A 9 6.38 3.74 8.85
CA ALA A 9 6.97 5.00 8.44
C ALA A 9 6.06 6.17 8.84
N ALA A 10 6.68 7.33 9.06
CA ALA A 10 5.95 8.57 9.31
C ALA A 10 5.13 9.01 8.08
N ALA A 11 4.07 9.79 8.31
CA ALA A 11 3.19 10.28 7.25
C ALA A 11 3.91 11.13 6.19
N ASP A 12 5.00 11.81 6.57
CA ASP A 12 5.83 12.60 5.64
C ASP A 12 6.51 11.77 4.54
N ARG A 13 6.50 10.42 4.67
CA ARG A 13 7.01 9.49 3.66
C ARG A 13 6.01 9.12 2.57
N PHE A 14 4.79 9.65 2.61
CA PHE A 14 3.72 9.30 1.67
C PHE A 14 4.19 9.36 0.21
N ASP A 15 4.76 10.47 -0.25
CA ASP A 15 5.13 10.64 -1.65
C ASP A 15 6.27 9.72 -2.06
N ALA A 16 7.27 9.57 -1.20
CA ALA A 16 8.42 8.69 -1.45
C ALA A 16 7.96 7.22 -1.57
N ILE A 17 7.09 6.78 -0.65
CA ILE A 17 6.54 5.41 -0.65
C ILE A 17 5.61 5.21 -1.86
N TRP A 18 4.73 6.16 -2.16
CA TRP A 18 3.87 6.10 -3.34
C TRP A 18 4.72 5.96 -4.61
N ASN A 19 5.71 6.84 -4.78
CA ASN A 19 6.56 6.86 -5.95
C ASN A 19 7.38 5.56 -6.11
N GLU A 20 7.89 4.99 -5.02
CA GLU A 20 8.56 3.69 -5.05
C GLU A 20 7.61 2.57 -5.51
N MET A 21 6.39 2.53 -4.94
CA MET A 21 5.40 1.50 -5.28
C MET A 21 4.88 1.61 -6.72
N ARG A 22 4.94 2.78 -7.35
CA ARG A 22 4.64 2.91 -8.80
C ARG A 22 5.55 2.03 -9.65
N GLY A 23 6.80 1.83 -9.21
CA GLY A 23 7.78 0.97 -9.87
C GLY A 23 7.56 -0.52 -9.67
N TRP A 24 6.51 -0.96 -8.95
CA TRP A 24 6.29 -2.36 -8.59
C TRP A 24 5.54 -3.16 -9.66
N GLY A 25 5.14 -2.53 -10.75
CA GLY A 25 4.23 -3.12 -11.73
C GLY A 25 2.79 -3.10 -11.23
N GLU A 26 1.99 -4.07 -11.67
CA GLU A 26 0.59 -4.21 -11.24
C GLU A 26 0.53 -4.63 -9.76
N VAL A 27 -0.14 -3.82 -8.92
CA VAL A 27 -0.44 -4.12 -7.51
C VAL A 27 -1.92 -4.46 -7.35
N LEU A 28 -2.37 -4.73 -6.12
CA LEU A 28 -3.80 -4.79 -5.78
C LEU A 28 -4.11 -3.70 -4.75
N MET A 29 -4.89 -2.70 -5.13
CA MET A 29 -5.41 -1.70 -4.21
C MET A 29 -6.71 -2.21 -3.59
N ILE A 30 -6.82 -2.11 -2.27
CA ILE A 30 -8.02 -2.46 -1.52
C ILE A 30 -8.50 -1.26 -0.72
N VAL A 31 -9.77 -0.91 -0.91
CA VAL A 31 -10.52 0.02 -0.05
C VAL A 31 -11.62 -0.79 0.63
N GLN A 32 -11.74 -0.64 1.95
CA GLN A 32 -12.70 -1.41 2.73
C GLN A 32 -13.51 -0.49 3.63
N THR A 33 -14.82 -0.67 3.61
CA THR A 33 -15.78 -0.08 4.56
C THR A 33 -16.43 -1.18 5.38
N GLY A 34 -17.47 -0.84 6.15
CA GLY A 34 -18.31 -1.85 6.82
C GLY A 34 -19.10 -2.73 5.85
N ASP A 35 -19.34 -2.25 4.62
CA ASP A 35 -20.30 -2.85 3.69
C ASP A 35 -19.66 -3.39 2.41
N ILE A 36 -18.44 -2.95 2.06
CA ILE A 36 -17.75 -3.40 0.86
C ILE A 36 -16.25 -3.56 1.09
N VAL A 37 -15.71 -4.61 0.47
CA VAL A 37 -14.29 -4.74 0.15
C VAL A 37 -14.17 -4.53 -1.36
N PHE A 38 -13.56 -3.42 -1.75
CA PHE A 38 -13.38 -3.06 -3.16
C PHE A 38 -11.92 -3.27 -3.53
N GLU A 39 -11.67 -4.15 -4.50
CA GLU A 39 -10.34 -4.57 -4.90
C GLU A 39 -10.11 -4.21 -6.37
N VAL A 40 -9.02 -3.47 -6.65
CA VAL A 40 -8.69 -3.01 -8.01
C VAL A 40 -7.25 -3.39 -8.34
N PRO A 41 -7.02 -4.32 -9.27
CA PRO A 41 -5.70 -4.58 -9.81
C PRO A 41 -5.30 -3.44 -10.76
N GLY A 42 -4.06 -2.97 -10.68
CA GLY A 42 -3.57 -1.91 -11.57
C GLY A 42 -2.19 -1.40 -11.20
N HIS A 43 -1.58 -0.64 -12.11
CA HIS A 43 -0.39 0.16 -11.80
C HIS A 43 -0.80 1.38 -10.99
N LEU A 44 0.02 1.80 -10.01
CA LEU A 44 -0.23 3.06 -9.33
C LEU A 44 0.11 4.23 -10.27
N PRO A 45 -0.84 5.14 -10.54
CA PRO A 45 -0.56 6.29 -11.41
C PRO A 45 0.27 7.36 -10.69
N GLU A 46 0.69 8.38 -11.45
CA GLU A 46 1.19 9.62 -10.89
C GLU A 46 0.11 10.33 -10.08
N GLY A 47 0.53 11.17 -9.15
CA GLY A 47 -0.40 12.01 -8.42
C GLY A 47 0.09 13.44 -8.25
N THR A 48 -0.86 14.36 -8.17
CA THR A 48 -0.62 15.78 -7.92
C THR A 48 -1.35 16.21 -6.66
N GLU A 49 -0.74 17.11 -5.89
CA GLU A 49 -1.29 17.54 -4.60
C GLU A 49 -1.91 18.94 -4.67
N SER A 50 -3.09 19.09 -4.06
CA SER A 50 -3.75 20.36 -3.90
C SER A 50 -4.70 20.32 -2.71
N HIS A 51 -4.64 21.32 -1.81
CA HIS A 51 -5.55 21.47 -0.66
C HIS A 51 -5.67 20.19 0.21
N GLY A 52 -4.55 19.51 0.44
CA GLY A 52 -4.50 18.30 1.27
C GLY A 52 -5.05 17.03 0.61
N TRP A 53 -5.29 17.07 -0.69
CA TRP A 53 -5.71 15.94 -1.52
C TRP A 53 -4.60 15.56 -2.50
N PHE A 54 -4.30 14.27 -2.57
CA PHE A 54 -3.43 13.67 -3.57
C PHE A 54 -4.29 13.04 -4.67
N ASN A 55 -4.27 13.67 -5.84
CA ASN A 55 -5.15 13.37 -6.98
C ASN A 55 -4.43 12.41 -7.91
N ILE A 56 -4.99 11.22 -8.09
CA ILE A 56 -4.36 10.12 -8.84
C ILE A 56 -5.18 9.84 -10.11
N HIS A 57 -4.63 10.22 -11.25
CA HIS A 57 -5.23 10.01 -12.57
C HIS A 57 -4.15 9.58 -13.55
N GLY A 58 -4.43 8.57 -14.36
CA GLY A 58 -3.49 8.05 -15.35
C GLY A 58 -4.08 6.87 -16.11
N ASP A 59 -3.23 6.18 -16.86
CA ASP A 59 -3.58 4.95 -17.57
C ASP A 59 -3.60 3.75 -16.62
N SER A 60 -4.60 3.74 -15.72
CA SER A 60 -4.84 2.69 -14.74
C SER A 60 -6.30 2.73 -14.29
N PRO A 61 -6.92 1.58 -13.99
CA PRO A 61 -8.23 1.55 -13.34
C PRO A 61 -8.18 2.08 -11.89
N ILE A 62 -6.99 2.19 -11.30
CA ILE A 62 -6.78 2.84 -10.01
C ILE A 62 -6.73 4.34 -10.23
N GLY A 63 -7.76 5.06 -9.79
CA GLY A 63 -7.81 6.52 -9.85
C GLY A 63 -8.77 7.13 -8.82
N GLY A 64 -8.71 8.45 -8.68
CA GLY A 64 -9.54 9.21 -7.75
C GLY A 64 -8.73 10.19 -6.89
N HIS A 65 -9.19 10.40 -5.65
CA HIS A 65 -8.64 11.41 -4.75
C HIS A 65 -8.38 10.82 -3.37
N ILE A 66 -7.14 10.90 -2.90
CA ILE A 66 -6.73 10.44 -1.57
C ILE A 66 -6.59 11.66 -0.67
N LYS A 67 -7.29 11.70 0.47
CA LYS A 67 -7.12 12.78 1.46
C LYS A 67 -5.79 12.61 2.22
N LYS A 68 -4.69 12.95 1.56
CA LYS A 68 -3.32 12.73 2.05
C LYS A 68 -3.07 13.36 3.43
N ASP A 69 -3.61 14.53 3.71
CA ASP A 69 -3.50 15.19 5.03
C ASP A 69 -4.07 14.36 6.18
N ASN A 70 -4.98 13.42 5.89
CA ASN A 70 -5.54 12.54 6.91
C ASN A 70 -4.63 11.35 7.22
N CYS A 71 -3.54 11.14 6.47
CA CYS A 71 -2.58 10.08 6.72
C CYS A 71 -1.76 10.41 7.97
N ALA A 72 -1.83 9.55 8.98
CA ALA A 72 -1.09 9.66 10.23
C ALA A 72 0.16 8.76 10.26
N GLY A 73 0.24 7.78 9.36
CA GLY A 73 1.38 6.88 9.25
C GLY A 73 1.15 5.82 8.18
N ILE A 74 2.23 5.14 7.79
CA ILE A 74 2.21 4.13 6.74
C ILE A 74 2.83 2.86 7.31
N THR A 75 2.10 1.75 7.31
CA THR A 75 2.54 0.50 7.93
C THR A 75 2.71 -0.59 6.89
N PHE A 76 3.93 -1.09 6.77
CA PHE A 76 4.28 -2.28 6.01
C PHE A 76 3.92 -3.51 6.85
N VAL A 77 2.98 -4.31 6.37
CA VAL A 77 2.47 -5.50 7.06
C VAL A 77 2.92 -6.75 6.31
N ASP A 78 3.69 -7.59 6.98
CA ASP A 78 4.17 -8.89 6.51
C ASP A 78 3.76 -9.96 7.51
N ARG A 79 2.69 -10.70 7.20
CA ARG A 79 2.11 -11.67 8.14
C ARG A 79 1.51 -12.87 7.42
N GLY A 80 1.30 -13.94 8.19
CA GLY A 80 0.38 -14.99 7.78
C GLY A 80 -1.07 -14.49 7.69
N PHE A 81 -1.75 -14.83 6.60
CA PHE A 81 -3.17 -14.64 6.37
C PHE A 81 -3.73 -15.91 5.72
N HIS A 82 -4.67 -16.58 6.41
CA HIS A 82 -5.24 -17.87 6.00
C HIS A 82 -4.17 -18.92 5.60
N GLY A 83 -3.12 -19.06 6.41
CA GLY A 83 -2.05 -20.05 6.20
C GLY A 83 -1.00 -19.68 5.15
N ARG A 84 -1.06 -18.47 4.58
CA ARG A 84 -0.10 -18.00 3.56
C ARG A 84 0.50 -16.64 3.94
N ARG A 85 1.77 -16.42 3.61
CA ARG A 85 2.42 -15.12 3.77
C ARG A 85 1.71 -14.08 2.91
N SER A 86 1.40 -12.92 3.48
CA SER A 86 0.76 -11.79 2.83
C SER A 86 1.54 -10.52 3.13
N CYS A 87 1.86 -9.75 2.08
CA CYS A 87 2.65 -8.53 2.17
C CYS A 87 1.82 -7.35 1.64
N SER A 88 1.70 -6.30 2.43
CA SER A 88 0.87 -5.13 2.10
C SER A 88 1.37 -3.86 2.76
N VAL A 89 1.04 -2.72 2.17
CA VAL A 89 1.34 -1.37 2.69
C VAL A 89 0.02 -0.69 3.03
N TRP A 90 -0.15 -0.32 4.30
CA TRP A 90 -1.39 0.24 4.83
C TRP A 90 -1.17 1.73 5.09
N PHE A 91 -2.01 2.57 4.48
CA PHE A 91 -2.00 4.01 4.74
C PHE A 91 -3.00 4.26 5.85
N MET A 92 -2.51 4.67 7.02
CA MET A 92 -3.31 4.75 8.25
C MET A 92 -3.78 6.17 8.48
N ASN A 93 -5.03 6.34 8.92
CA ASN A 93 -5.56 7.64 9.35
C ASN A 93 -5.30 7.90 10.84
N ALA A 94 -5.57 9.13 11.29
CA ALA A 94 -5.40 9.53 12.69
C ALA A 94 -6.29 8.76 13.69
N ALA A 95 -7.35 8.12 13.22
CA ALA A 95 -8.22 7.26 14.04
C ALA A 95 -7.71 5.80 14.13
N GLY A 96 -6.55 5.48 13.55
CA GLY A 96 -5.97 4.14 13.55
C GLY A 96 -6.57 3.18 12.52
N GLY A 97 -7.44 3.66 11.63
CA GLY A 97 -8.01 2.88 10.53
C GLY A 97 -7.15 2.95 9.27
N ALA A 98 -7.12 1.87 8.47
CA ALA A 98 -6.51 1.92 7.15
C ALA A 98 -7.42 2.70 6.19
N MET A 99 -6.91 3.80 5.63
CA MET A 99 -7.54 4.56 4.54
C MET A 99 -7.70 3.68 3.30
N PHE A 100 -6.63 2.96 2.96
CA PHE A 100 -6.57 1.95 1.91
C PHE A 100 -5.32 1.08 2.13
N LYS A 101 -5.23 -0.01 1.37
CA LYS A 101 -4.13 -0.97 1.45
C LYS A 101 -3.65 -1.29 0.04
N ILE A 102 -2.33 -1.41 -0.13
CA ILE A 102 -1.70 -1.88 -1.37
C ILE A 102 -1.09 -3.25 -1.11
N PHE A 103 -1.47 -4.27 -1.87
CA PHE A 103 -0.98 -5.63 -1.71
C PHE A 103 0.00 -6.03 -2.81
N VAL A 104 1.03 -6.78 -2.39
CA VAL A 104 1.86 -7.57 -3.31
C VAL A 104 0.99 -8.66 -3.93
N ARG A 105 1.06 -8.78 -5.24
CA ARG A 105 0.30 -9.72 -6.06
C ARG A 105 0.84 -11.12 -5.98
N ARG A 106 0.02 -12.03 -6.50
CA ARG A 106 0.37 -13.43 -6.64
C ARG A 106 0.35 -13.85 -8.10
N ASP A 107 1.15 -14.85 -8.40
CA ASP A 107 1.12 -15.58 -9.66
C ASP A 107 -0.03 -16.61 -9.70
N GLU A 108 -0.07 -17.37 -10.79
CA GLU A 108 -1.03 -18.46 -11.02
C GLU A 108 -0.89 -19.60 -9.99
N ASN A 109 0.32 -19.81 -9.46
CA ASN A 109 0.60 -20.78 -8.39
C ASN A 109 0.18 -20.27 -7.00
N LYS A 110 -0.32 -19.03 -6.93
CA LYS A 110 -0.71 -18.31 -5.71
C LYS A 110 0.48 -17.99 -4.80
N GLU A 111 1.69 -17.92 -5.35
CA GLU A 111 2.90 -17.45 -4.69
C GLU A 111 3.04 -15.94 -4.88
N LEU A 112 3.69 -15.24 -3.94
CA LEU A 112 3.92 -13.79 -4.09
C LEU A 112 4.87 -13.54 -5.27
N LEU A 113 4.58 -12.54 -6.12
CA LEU A 113 5.45 -12.20 -7.24
C LEU A 113 6.84 -11.82 -6.76
N ALA A 114 7.85 -12.64 -7.07
CA ALA A 114 9.19 -12.53 -6.49
C ALA A 114 9.83 -11.13 -6.66
N GLY A 115 9.74 -10.54 -7.86
CA GLY A 115 10.29 -9.21 -8.13
C GLY A 115 9.57 -8.10 -7.37
N GLN A 116 8.26 -8.22 -7.16
CA GLN A 116 7.48 -7.26 -6.39
C GLN A 116 7.70 -7.42 -4.88
N LEU A 117 7.79 -8.68 -4.42
CA LEU A 117 8.11 -9.01 -3.04
C LEU A 117 9.48 -8.47 -2.61
N ALA A 118 10.51 -8.63 -3.45
CA ALA A 118 11.84 -8.10 -3.16
C ALA A 118 11.84 -6.57 -2.99
N LYS A 119 11.08 -5.84 -3.81
CA LYS A 119 10.92 -4.39 -3.68
C LYS A 119 10.17 -3.99 -2.41
N PHE A 120 9.11 -4.73 -2.07
CA PHE A 120 8.39 -4.55 -0.80
C PHE A 120 9.32 -4.74 0.41
N GLU A 121 10.10 -5.81 0.43
CA GLU A 121 11.02 -6.13 1.52
C GLU A 121 12.11 -5.05 1.64
N ALA A 122 12.72 -4.65 0.52
CA ALA A 122 13.73 -3.61 0.50
C ALA A 122 13.21 -2.27 1.03
N LEU A 123 12.02 -1.84 0.58
CA LEU A 123 11.41 -0.60 1.04
C LEU A 123 11.06 -0.67 2.53
N ARG A 124 10.43 -1.77 2.99
CA ARG A 124 10.09 -1.99 4.40
C ARG A 124 11.34 -1.96 5.28
N ASP A 125 12.39 -2.66 4.87
CA ASP A 125 13.59 -2.84 5.69
C ASP A 125 14.35 -1.52 5.88
N GLY A 126 14.21 -0.57 4.95
CA GLY A 126 14.69 0.80 5.14
C GLY A 126 14.01 1.59 6.27
N PHE A 127 12.88 1.09 6.80
CA PHE A 127 12.17 1.65 7.95
C PHE A 127 12.28 0.79 9.21
N ARG A 128 13.08 -0.28 9.19
CA ARG A 128 13.40 -1.06 10.39
C ARG A 128 14.49 -0.33 11.16
N GLY A 129 14.08 0.46 12.15
CA GLY A 129 14.96 1.23 13.05
C GLY A 129 14.23 1.60 14.32
#